data_AF-A0A660VT22-F1
#
_entry.id   AF-A0A660VT22-F1
#
_cell.length_a   1.000
_cell.length_b   1.000
_cell.length_c   1.000
_cell.angle_alpha   90.00
_cell.angle_beta   90.00
_cell.angle_gamma   90.00
#
_symmetry.space_group_name_H-M   'P 1'
#
loop_
_entity.id
_entity.type
_entity.pdbx_description
1 polymer ?
#
loop_
_entity_poly.entity_id
_entity_poly.type
_entity_poly.pdbx_seq_one_letter_code
_entity_poly.pdbx_strand_id
1 'polypeptide(L)'
;MRSLFTTSLVTLAALSAPASGQLTSYGFDGIGAPGAFHQIPPGFANGPHLEYAGVTLDGGVILIDALFGNTATSGDNILATCDTCGLGDNPPTGLPGDITGVFDEPASFIQLDVINGVASNAGFTLTGYDAGGVELGATSVNTGPAGGSSPVAHIELEVEGMLSFVLSTNLSTGYTFAMDTLKFGDKPGTWTNLGGTLVGSNGPPRLTGMGPLTGGSDNQVNLGRALPGASCWFVLGFSPLNAPFKGGVLVPTPDLVLGGFVVEPTATLNVPFAWPVGVPSGAVLISQAWIADPVGIKGFAASNGLEAKAP
;
A
#
# COMPACT_ATOMS: atom_id res chain seq x y z
N MET A 1 -22.93 16.13 -44.79
CA MET A 1 -22.86 14.74 -44.31
C MET A 1 -22.24 14.74 -42.92
N ARG A 2 -23.05 14.66 -41.86
CA ARG A 2 -22.58 14.55 -40.46
C ARG A 2 -22.44 13.06 -40.14
N SER A 3 -21.20 12.59 -40.03
CA SER A 3 -20.89 11.22 -39.62
C SER A 3 -21.12 11.08 -38.13
N LEU A 4 -22.18 10.38 -37.73
CA LEU A 4 -22.39 9.88 -36.38
C LEU A 4 -21.31 8.83 -36.08
N PHE A 5 -20.27 9.22 -35.34
CA PHE A 5 -19.38 8.26 -34.70
C PHE A 5 -20.12 7.70 -33.48
N THR A 6 -20.70 6.53 -33.63
CA THR A 6 -21.25 5.73 -32.55
C THR A 6 -20.07 5.19 -31.74
N THR A 7 -19.77 5.83 -30.61
CA THR A 7 -18.82 5.32 -29.61
C THR A 7 -19.33 3.97 -29.12
N SER A 8 -18.79 2.89 -29.67
CA SER A 8 -19.09 1.53 -29.22
C SER A 8 -18.42 1.36 -27.86
N LEU A 9 -19.20 1.58 -26.80
CA LEU A 9 -18.82 1.27 -25.44
C LEU A 9 -18.68 -0.26 -25.37
N VAL A 10 -17.44 -0.76 -25.36
CA VAL A 10 -17.18 -2.18 -25.14
C VAL A 10 -17.54 -2.49 -23.69
N THR A 11 -18.76 -3.01 -23.48
CA THR A 11 -19.21 -3.47 -22.16
C THR A 11 -18.62 -4.86 -21.92
N LEU A 12 -17.47 -4.91 -21.25
CA LEU A 12 -16.88 -6.16 -20.78
C LEU A 12 -17.69 -6.63 -19.57
N ALA A 13 -18.59 -7.61 -19.76
CA ALA A 13 -19.36 -8.20 -18.67
C ALA A 13 -18.46 -9.08 -17.80
N ALA A 14 -18.05 -8.59 -16.63
CA ALA A 14 -17.31 -9.37 -15.64
C ALA A 14 -18.30 -10.18 -14.78
N LEU A 15 -18.07 -11.49 -14.66
CA LEU A 15 -18.64 -12.28 -13.56
C LEU A 15 -18.09 -11.72 -12.25
N SER A 16 -18.96 -11.31 -11.34
CA SER A 16 -18.56 -10.83 -10.01
C SER A 16 -18.18 -12.02 -9.12
N ALA A 17 -16.88 -12.27 -8.96
CA ALA A 17 -16.38 -12.88 -7.74
C ALA A 17 -16.35 -11.80 -6.62
N PRO A 18 -16.55 -12.15 -5.34
CA PRO A 18 -16.35 -11.20 -4.25
C PRO A 18 -14.92 -10.66 -4.33
N ALA A 19 -14.79 -9.32 -4.30
CA ALA A 19 -13.49 -8.66 -4.38
C ALA A 19 -12.68 -8.94 -3.10
N SER A 20 -11.63 -9.77 -3.20
CA SER A 20 -10.71 -10.07 -2.09
C SER A 20 -9.70 -8.94 -1.80
N GLY A 21 -9.64 -7.90 -2.64
CA GLY A 21 -8.50 -6.99 -2.68
C GLY A 21 -8.66 -5.67 -1.92
N GLN A 22 -9.29 -5.65 -0.74
CA GLN A 22 -9.26 -4.45 0.10
C GLN A 22 -8.32 -4.67 1.28
N LEU A 23 -7.30 -3.80 1.40
CA LEU A 23 -6.49 -3.73 2.61
C LEU A 23 -7.40 -3.47 3.80
N THR A 24 -7.37 -4.40 4.75
CA THR A 24 -8.01 -4.24 6.05
C THR A 24 -7.05 -3.49 6.95
N SER A 25 -7.55 -2.48 7.66
CA SER A 25 -6.75 -1.63 8.55
C SER A 25 -7.39 -1.62 9.93
N TYR A 26 -6.60 -1.95 10.95
CA TYR A 26 -6.95 -1.80 12.35
C TYR A 26 -5.95 -0.86 13.02
N GLY A 27 -6.46 0.15 13.72
CA GLY A 27 -5.72 0.84 14.77
C GLY A 27 -6.26 0.38 16.11
N PHE A 28 -5.50 0.57 17.19
CA PHE A 28 -5.97 0.19 18.53
C PHE A 28 -6.80 1.29 19.21
N ASP A 29 -7.06 2.38 18.50
CA ASP A 29 -7.80 3.55 18.97
C ASP A 29 -9.22 3.22 19.45
N GLY A 30 -9.61 3.81 20.58
CA GLY A 30 -10.95 3.65 21.15
C GLY A 30 -11.22 2.29 21.80
N ILE A 31 -10.26 1.36 21.75
CA ILE A 31 -10.30 0.13 22.55
C ILE A 31 -10.10 0.51 24.02
N GLY A 32 -11.03 0.16 24.89
CA GLY A 32 -10.87 0.45 26.32
C GLY A 32 -9.66 -0.28 26.88
N ALA A 33 -8.55 0.42 27.11
CA ALA A 33 -7.46 -0.12 27.91
C ALA A 33 -8.03 -0.43 29.31
N PRO A 34 -7.83 -1.63 29.85
CA PRO A 34 -8.21 -1.92 31.23
C PRO A 34 -7.57 -0.85 32.11
N GLY A 35 -8.31 -0.23 33.03
CA GLY A 35 -7.80 0.84 33.92
C GLY A 35 -6.68 0.39 34.88
N ALA A 36 -6.20 -0.83 34.69
CA ALA A 36 -5.29 -1.61 35.51
C ALA A 36 -4.77 -2.79 34.67
N PHE A 37 -3.50 -2.78 34.24
CA PHE A 37 -2.85 -3.94 33.59
C PHE A 37 -2.88 -5.20 34.46
N HIS A 38 -3.03 -5.03 35.78
CA HIS A 38 -3.21 -6.09 36.77
C HIS A 38 -4.57 -6.81 36.73
N GLN A 39 -5.50 -6.41 35.85
CA GLN A 39 -6.81 -7.04 35.69
C GLN A 39 -6.96 -7.92 34.45
N ILE A 40 -5.91 -8.09 33.62
CA ILE A 40 -5.93 -9.12 32.58
C ILE A 40 -5.86 -10.46 33.32
N PRO A 41 -6.95 -11.27 33.33
CA PRO A 41 -6.92 -12.53 34.03
C PRO A 41 -5.78 -13.37 33.45
N PRO A 42 -4.84 -13.87 34.27
CA PRO A 42 -3.78 -14.75 33.79
C PRO A 42 -4.46 -16.01 33.24
N GLY A 43 -4.58 -16.05 31.92
CA GLY A 43 -5.31 -17.09 31.18
C GLY A 43 -4.50 -17.72 30.08
N PHE A 44 -3.52 -17.01 29.51
CA PHE A 44 -2.58 -17.57 28.54
C PHE A 44 -1.22 -16.94 28.76
N ALA A 45 -0.14 -17.70 28.60
CA ALA A 45 1.24 -17.24 28.76
C ALA A 45 1.64 -16.09 27.80
N ASN A 46 0.72 -15.66 26.92
CA ASN A 46 0.94 -14.76 25.81
C ASN A 46 0.11 -13.45 25.85
N GLY A 47 -0.57 -13.13 26.96
CA GLY A 47 -1.43 -11.92 27.04
C GLY A 47 -2.86 -12.14 26.52
N PRO A 48 -3.68 -11.07 26.38
CA PRO A 48 -5.04 -11.14 25.84
C PRO A 48 -5.05 -11.52 24.36
N HIS A 49 -5.98 -12.41 24.02
CA HIS A 49 -6.34 -12.74 22.65
C HIS A 49 -7.24 -11.64 22.07
N LEU A 50 -6.79 -10.98 21.00
CA LEU A 50 -7.54 -9.90 20.37
C LEU A 50 -8.05 -10.36 19.01
N GLU A 51 -9.36 -10.55 18.90
CA GLU A 51 -10.03 -10.94 17.66
C GLU A 51 -10.54 -9.69 16.92
N TYR A 52 -10.09 -9.51 15.70
CA TYR A 52 -10.62 -8.57 14.72
C TYR A 52 -11.15 -9.34 13.51
N ALA A 53 -11.91 -8.69 12.62
CA ALA A 53 -12.35 -9.38 11.41
C ALA A 53 -11.13 -9.66 10.50
N GLY A 54 -10.88 -10.93 10.18
CA GLY A 54 -9.78 -11.32 9.30
C GLY A 54 -8.44 -11.51 10.00
N VAL A 55 -8.28 -11.12 11.27
CA VAL A 55 -7.03 -11.33 12.01
C VAL A 55 -7.25 -11.48 13.51
N THR A 56 -6.48 -12.39 14.09
CA THR A 56 -6.42 -12.64 15.51
C THR A 56 -5.00 -12.33 16.00
N LEU A 57 -4.86 -11.53 17.06
CA LEU A 57 -3.58 -11.09 17.60
C LEU A 57 -3.34 -11.63 19.01
N ASP A 58 -2.10 -12.01 19.28
CA ASP A 58 -1.60 -12.49 20.56
C ASP A 58 -0.23 -11.87 20.87
N GLY A 59 0.25 -12.04 22.11
CA GLY A 59 1.61 -11.67 22.50
C GLY A 59 1.75 -10.27 23.10
N GLY A 60 0.68 -9.49 23.22
CA GLY A 60 0.73 -8.12 23.75
C GLY A 60 -0.52 -7.70 24.54
N VAL A 61 -0.47 -6.51 25.13
CA VAL A 61 -1.54 -5.87 25.90
C VAL A 61 -1.82 -4.47 25.36
N ILE A 62 -3.07 -4.02 25.42
CA ILE A 62 -3.45 -2.68 24.97
C ILE A 62 -3.05 -1.64 26.01
N LEU A 63 -2.08 -0.76 25.70
CA LEU A 63 -1.68 0.37 26.54
C LEU A 63 -2.39 1.66 26.13
N ILE A 64 -2.60 2.55 27.09
CA ILE A 64 -3.02 3.94 26.81
C ILE A 64 -1.78 4.73 26.36
N ASP A 65 -1.82 5.23 25.14
CA ASP A 65 -0.78 5.98 24.42
C ASP A 65 -0.74 7.47 24.77
N ALA A 66 -1.63 7.97 25.63
CA ALA A 66 -1.77 9.40 25.95
C ALA A 66 -0.46 10.10 26.40
N LEU A 67 0.58 9.34 26.79
CA LEU A 67 1.92 9.84 27.13
C LEU A 67 2.95 9.78 25.99
N PHE A 68 2.73 9.01 24.93
CA PHE A 68 3.65 8.91 23.78
C PHE A 68 3.16 9.65 22.53
N GLY A 69 1.99 10.29 22.61
CA GLY A 69 1.37 11.13 21.59
C GLY A 69 2.37 11.99 20.81
N ASN A 70 2.88 11.42 19.74
CA ASN A 70 3.65 12.05 18.70
C ASN A 70 2.97 11.73 17.38
N THR A 71 3.27 12.47 16.31
CA THR A 71 2.53 12.47 15.03
C THR A 71 2.49 11.12 14.27
N ALA A 72 2.96 10.02 14.86
CA ALA A 72 3.04 8.71 14.25
C ALA A 72 2.05 7.67 14.81
N THR A 73 1.29 7.94 15.88
CA THR A 73 0.20 7.08 16.34
C THR A 73 -1.17 7.65 15.96
N SER A 74 -2.12 6.80 15.56
CA SER A 74 -3.43 7.25 15.06
C SER A 74 -4.39 7.71 16.17
N GLY A 75 -4.05 7.45 17.44
CA GLY A 75 -4.80 7.88 18.63
C GLY A 75 -4.29 7.28 19.95
N ASP A 76 -5.19 7.14 20.93
CA ASP A 76 -4.85 6.98 22.36
C ASP A 76 -4.42 5.56 22.78
N ASN A 77 -4.25 4.58 21.88
CA ASN A 77 -3.91 3.21 22.30
C ASN A 77 -2.94 2.49 21.36
N ILE A 78 -2.16 1.58 21.93
CA ILE A 78 -1.17 0.74 21.22
C ILE A 78 -1.19 -0.71 21.76
N LEU A 79 -0.80 -1.69 20.96
CA LEU A 79 -0.56 -3.07 21.42
C LEU A 79 0.92 -3.24 21.78
N ALA A 80 1.23 -3.45 23.07
CA ALA A 80 2.60 -3.55 23.57
C ALA A 80 2.95 -4.91 24.16
N THR A 81 4.22 -5.28 24.12
CA THR A 81 4.75 -6.50 24.75
C THR A 81 6.04 -6.24 25.55
N CYS A 82 6.36 -7.14 26.48
CA CYS A 82 7.65 -7.20 27.18
C CYS A 82 7.96 -8.62 27.67
N ASP A 83 9.15 -9.13 27.37
CA ASP A 83 9.53 -10.50 27.70
C ASP A 83 9.80 -10.77 29.19
N THR A 84 10.30 -9.78 29.95
CA THR A 84 10.64 -10.00 31.38
C THR A 84 10.36 -8.81 32.29
N CYS A 85 9.76 -7.74 31.78
CA CYS A 85 9.41 -6.55 32.54
C CYS A 85 7.89 -6.39 32.59
N GLY A 86 7.37 -6.03 33.76
CA GLY A 86 5.94 -5.78 33.90
C GLY A 86 5.57 -4.55 33.09
N LEU A 87 4.56 -4.67 32.23
CA LEU A 87 3.98 -3.53 31.52
C LEU A 87 3.06 -2.76 32.46
N GLY A 88 3.65 -2.17 33.51
CA GLY A 88 2.92 -1.39 34.52
C GLY A 88 2.17 -2.21 35.57
N ASP A 89 2.45 -3.51 35.71
CA ASP A 89 1.89 -4.39 36.72
C ASP A 89 2.92 -4.86 37.78
N ASN A 90 2.44 -5.29 38.94
CA ASN A 90 3.24 -5.79 40.06
C ASN A 90 2.51 -6.97 40.74
N PRO A 91 3.05 -8.20 40.73
CA PRO A 91 4.33 -8.59 40.12
C PRO A 91 4.28 -8.50 38.58
N PRO A 92 5.44 -8.33 37.92
CA PRO A 92 5.50 -8.19 36.47
C PRO A 92 4.96 -9.43 35.76
N THR A 93 3.98 -9.28 34.88
CA THR A 93 3.62 -10.34 33.93
C THR A 93 4.74 -10.50 32.90
N GLY A 94 5.22 -11.72 32.72
CA GLY A 94 6.09 -12.04 31.58
C GLY A 94 5.19 -12.25 30.37
N LEU A 95 5.34 -11.41 29.35
CA LEU A 95 4.80 -11.66 28.00
C LEU A 95 5.89 -12.37 27.18
N PRO A 96 5.59 -12.85 25.96
CA PRO A 96 6.59 -13.55 25.15
C PRO A 96 7.69 -12.63 24.59
N GLY A 97 7.49 -11.32 24.58
CA GLY A 97 8.40 -10.38 23.91
C GLY A 97 8.28 -10.37 22.40
N ASP A 98 7.27 -11.04 21.86
CA ASP A 98 6.90 -11.02 20.45
C ASP A 98 5.40 -10.76 20.34
N ILE A 99 4.97 -10.12 19.25
CA ILE A 99 3.56 -10.00 18.89
C ILE A 99 3.30 -10.92 17.71
N THR A 100 2.27 -11.75 17.80
CA THR A 100 1.91 -12.68 16.73
C THR A 100 0.51 -12.39 16.22
N GLY A 101 0.31 -12.58 14.92
CA GLY A 101 -1.03 -12.54 14.33
C GLY A 101 -1.30 -13.74 13.44
N VAL A 102 -2.56 -14.19 13.42
CA VAL A 102 -3.07 -15.25 12.55
C VAL A 102 -4.22 -14.68 11.74
N PHE A 103 -4.14 -14.78 10.42
CA PHE A 103 -5.18 -14.32 9.51
C PHE A 103 -6.24 -15.41 9.30
N ASP A 104 -7.50 -14.99 9.13
CA ASP A 104 -8.59 -15.92 8.80
C ASP A 104 -8.43 -16.50 7.38
N GLU A 105 -7.81 -15.72 6.49
CA GLU A 105 -7.52 -16.07 5.09
C GLU A 105 -6.07 -15.66 4.75
N PRO A 106 -5.39 -16.33 3.81
CA PRO A 106 -4.03 -15.96 3.43
C PRO A 106 -3.92 -14.51 2.91
N ALA A 107 -2.96 -13.76 3.44
CA ALA A 107 -2.60 -12.42 2.99
C ALA A 107 -1.34 -12.46 2.11
N SER A 108 -1.17 -11.45 1.24
CA SER A 108 0.08 -11.23 0.49
C SER A 108 0.86 -10.01 0.96
N PHE A 109 0.27 -9.21 1.84
CA PHE A 109 0.84 -7.98 2.37
C PHE A 109 0.46 -7.78 3.84
N ILE A 110 1.43 -7.26 4.61
CA ILE A 110 1.23 -6.71 5.95
C ILE A 110 2.08 -5.44 6.10
N GLN A 111 1.52 -4.44 6.79
CA GLN A 111 2.20 -3.24 7.24
C GLN A 111 1.90 -3.03 8.73
N LEU A 112 2.95 -2.72 9.50
CA LEU A 112 2.87 -2.38 10.92
C LEU A 112 3.57 -1.05 11.18
N ASP A 113 3.02 -0.27 12.09
CA ASP A 113 3.72 0.84 12.74
C ASP A 113 4.30 0.32 14.06
N VAL A 114 5.63 0.33 14.19
CA VAL A 114 6.35 -0.21 15.36
C VAL A 114 6.97 0.91 16.18
N ILE A 115 6.89 0.77 17.50
CA ILE A 115 7.26 1.79 18.46
C ILE A 115 8.28 1.22 19.45
N ASN A 116 9.43 1.89 19.53
CA ASN A 116 10.46 1.57 20.50
C ASN A 116 10.17 2.19 21.86
N GLY A 117 9.98 1.34 22.87
CA GLY A 117 9.74 1.76 24.24
C GLY A 117 11.02 2.04 25.05
N VAL A 118 12.22 1.96 24.44
CA VAL A 118 13.48 1.91 25.20
C VAL A 118 14.47 3.00 24.82
N ALA A 119 15.32 3.41 25.78
CA ALA A 119 16.27 4.52 25.61
C ALA A 119 17.50 4.21 24.72
N SER A 120 17.53 3.05 24.05
CA SER A 120 18.53 2.65 23.06
C SER A 120 17.89 2.39 21.70
N ASN A 121 18.68 2.34 20.63
CA ASN A 121 18.18 1.91 19.33
C ASN A 121 17.66 0.47 19.41
N ALA A 122 16.61 0.17 18.63
CA ALA A 122 16.02 -1.15 18.52
C ALA A 122 15.91 -1.55 17.05
N GLY A 123 16.14 -2.83 16.78
CA GLY A 123 15.81 -3.47 15.52
C GLY A 123 14.53 -4.28 15.68
N PHE A 124 13.63 -4.15 14.73
CA PHE A 124 12.39 -4.92 14.63
C PHE A 124 12.47 -5.84 13.43
N THR A 125 11.95 -7.06 13.57
CA THR A 125 11.85 -8.02 12.47
C THR A 125 10.43 -8.53 12.38
N LEU A 126 9.84 -8.39 11.20
CA LEU A 126 8.53 -8.92 10.85
C LEU A 126 8.72 -10.13 9.94
N THR A 127 8.27 -11.28 10.40
CA THR A 127 8.39 -12.56 9.68
C THR A 127 7.01 -13.13 9.39
N GLY A 128 6.77 -13.53 8.15
CA GLY A 128 5.51 -14.14 7.70
C GLY A 128 5.66 -15.65 7.52
N TYR A 129 4.62 -16.39 7.86
CA TYR A 129 4.59 -17.86 7.81
C TYR A 129 3.35 -18.37 7.07
N ASP A 130 3.47 -19.52 6.43
CA ASP A 130 2.34 -20.24 5.83
C ASP A 130 1.54 -21.05 6.87
N ALA A 131 0.51 -21.77 6.40
CA ALA A 131 -0.33 -22.63 7.24
C ALA A 131 0.43 -23.79 7.92
N GLY A 132 1.60 -24.17 7.39
CA GLY A 132 2.48 -25.19 7.96
C GLY A 132 3.50 -24.64 8.95
N GLY A 133 3.52 -23.32 9.20
CA GLY A 133 4.53 -22.66 10.01
C GLY A 133 5.88 -22.52 9.31
N VAL A 134 5.93 -22.65 7.98
CA VAL A 134 7.15 -22.42 7.20
C VAL A 134 7.30 -20.92 6.95
N GLU A 135 8.49 -20.39 7.20
CA GLU A 135 8.82 -18.99 6.91
C GLU A 135 8.74 -18.73 5.41
N LEU A 136 7.91 -17.74 5.03
CA LEU A 136 7.76 -17.26 3.66
C LEU A 136 8.71 -16.10 3.37
N GLY A 137 9.04 -15.30 4.38
CA GLY A 137 10.03 -14.23 4.32
C GLY A 137 10.01 -13.34 5.55
N ALA A 138 11.00 -12.45 5.63
CA ALA A 138 11.16 -11.51 6.73
C ALA A 138 11.68 -10.15 6.23
N THR A 139 11.30 -9.08 6.95
CA THR A 139 11.83 -7.73 6.78
C THR A 139 12.28 -7.19 8.13
N SER A 140 13.18 -6.21 8.15
CA SER A 140 13.63 -5.58 9.39
C SER A 140 13.77 -4.07 9.26
N VAL A 141 13.50 -3.35 10.35
CA VAL A 141 13.71 -1.90 10.44
C VAL A 141 14.40 -1.54 11.75
N ASN A 142 15.14 -0.42 11.78
CA ASN A 142 15.71 0.12 13.01
C ASN A 142 14.99 1.41 13.42
N THR A 143 14.76 1.56 14.71
CA THR A 143 14.26 2.79 15.32
C THR A 143 15.33 3.45 16.18
N GLY A 144 15.19 4.76 16.40
CA GLY A 144 15.93 5.47 17.44
C GLY A 144 15.37 5.19 18.84
N PRO A 145 15.99 5.75 19.89
CA PRO A 145 15.57 5.53 21.27
C PRO A 145 14.25 6.24 21.60
N ALA A 146 13.50 5.69 22.54
CA ALA A 146 12.32 6.30 23.14
C ALA A 146 12.61 7.71 23.66
N GLY A 147 11.74 8.67 23.33
CA GLY A 147 11.93 10.08 23.62
C GLY A 147 13.03 10.78 22.80
N GLY A 148 13.72 10.05 21.93
CA GLY A 148 14.72 10.57 20.99
C GLY A 148 14.17 10.83 19.60
N SER A 149 15.06 10.89 18.60
CA SER A 149 14.68 10.99 17.20
C SER A 149 14.19 9.64 16.67
N SER A 150 13.03 9.61 16.01
CA SER A 150 12.48 8.44 15.31
C SER A 150 12.26 7.18 16.17
N PRO A 151 11.51 7.28 17.30
CA PRO A 151 11.15 6.09 18.08
C PRO A 151 10.13 5.19 17.36
N VAL A 152 9.52 5.69 16.28
CA VAL A 152 8.54 4.96 15.47
C VAL A 152 9.12 4.67 14.09
N ALA A 153 8.82 3.48 13.56
CA ALA A 153 9.14 3.09 12.19
C ALA A 153 7.97 2.34 11.54
N HIS A 154 7.93 2.39 10.22
CA HIS A 154 7.05 1.57 9.40
C HIS A 154 7.81 0.32 8.97
N ILE A 155 7.17 -0.85 9.09
CA ILE A 155 7.70 -2.13 8.62
C ILE A 155 6.65 -2.83 7.75
N GLU A 156 7.08 -3.33 6.59
CA GLU A 156 6.21 -3.91 5.57
C GLU A 156 6.79 -5.25 5.09
N LEU A 157 5.94 -6.28 5.03
CA LEU A 157 6.30 -7.57 4.46
C LEU A 157 5.33 -7.91 3.33
N GLU A 158 5.91 -8.32 2.20
CA GLU A 158 5.18 -8.74 1.00
C GLU A 158 5.61 -10.17 0.65
N VAL A 159 4.77 -11.13 1.02
CA VAL A 159 4.97 -12.56 0.74
C VAL A 159 3.61 -13.21 0.51
N GLU A 160 3.47 -13.93 -0.60
CA GLU A 160 2.23 -14.62 -0.98
C GLU A 160 1.89 -15.77 -0.02
N GLY A 161 0.61 -15.91 0.33
CA GLY A 161 0.11 -17.06 1.10
C GLY A 161 0.39 -17.00 2.60
N MET A 162 0.68 -15.83 3.16
CA MET A 162 0.94 -15.63 4.59
C MET A 162 -0.33 -15.87 5.40
N LEU A 163 -0.30 -16.84 6.32
CA LEU A 163 -1.41 -17.12 7.23
C LEU A 163 -1.13 -16.64 8.66
N SER A 164 0.14 -16.46 9.01
CA SER A 164 0.51 -15.87 10.29
C SER A 164 1.76 -15.01 10.17
N PHE A 165 1.97 -14.15 11.16
CA PHE A 165 3.18 -13.36 11.28
C PHE A 165 3.68 -13.30 12.72
N VAL A 166 4.96 -13.02 12.87
CA VAL A 166 5.63 -12.73 14.14
C VAL A 166 6.37 -11.41 13.99
N LEU A 167 6.09 -10.46 14.87
CA LEU A 167 6.86 -9.25 15.07
C LEU A 167 7.74 -9.44 16.31
N SER A 168 9.05 -9.40 16.10
CA SER A 168 10.07 -9.57 17.13
C SER A 168 11.03 -8.38 17.19
N THR A 169 11.81 -8.28 18.26
CA THR A 169 12.85 -7.26 18.41
C THR A 169 14.20 -7.87 18.78
N ASN A 170 15.29 -7.18 18.44
CA ASN A 170 16.65 -7.56 18.85
C ASN A 170 17.07 -6.99 20.21
N LEU A 171 16.15 -6.34 20.93
CA LEU A 171 16.39 -5.86 22.28
C LEU A 171 16.71 -7.06 23.19
N SER A 172 17.60 -6.84 24.16
CA SER A 172 17.86 -7.84 25.20
C SER A 172 16.61 -8.08 26.05
N THR A 173 16.66 -9.05 26.96
CA THR A 173 15.54 -9.31 27.87
C THR A 173 15.22 -8.14 28.79
N GLY A 174 13.93 -7.84 28.95
CA GLY A 174 13.37 -6.84 29.88
C GLY A 174 12.96 -5.53 29.24
N TYR A 175 12.71 -5.53 27.93
CA TYR A 175 12.51 -4.32 27.15
C TYR A 175 11.14 -4.30 26.46
N THR A 176 10.54 -3.11 26.42
CA THR A 176 9.18 -2.89 25.93
C THR A 176 9.19 -2.39 24.50
N PHE A 177 8.28 -2.91 23.68
CA PHE A 177 7.92 -2.28 22.41
C PHE A 177 6.43 -2.40 22.17
N ALA A 178 5.93 -1.66 21.18
CA ALA A 178 4.55 -1.70 20.79
C ALA A 178 4.36 -1.64 19.28
N MET A 179 3.16 -1.96 18.83
CA MET A 179 2.66 -1.65 17.51
C MET A 179 1.34 -0.89 17.59
N ASP A 180 1.04 -0.08 16.58
CA ASP A 180 -0.21 0.68 16.49
C ASP A 180 -1.05 0.26 15.28
N THR A 181 -0.80 0.83 14.10
CA THR A 181 -1.61 0.49 12.93
C THR A 181 -1.15 -0.85 12.33
N LEU A 182 -2.09 -1.79 12.19
CA LEU A 182 -1.97 -3.03 11.44
C LEU A 182 -2.77 -2.92 10.14
N LYS A 183 -2.11 -3.09 8.99
CA LYS A 183 -2.77 -3.28 7.69
C LYS A 183 -2.39 -4.61 7.09
N PHE A 184 -3.35 -5.32 6.53
CA PHE A 184 -3.10 -6.59 5.86
C PHE A 184 -4.11 -6.85 4.74
N GLY A 185 -3.78 -7.79 3.86
CA GLY A 185 -4.64 -8.25 2.77
C GLY A 185 -3.84 -8.49 1.50
N ASP A 186 -4.50 -8.31 0.35
CA ASP A 186 -3.80 -8.25 -0.93
C ASP A 186 -2.96 -6.97 -0.98
N LYS A 187 -1.73 -7.09 -1.50
CA LYS A 187 -0.90 -5.91 -1.79
C LYS A 187 -1.72 -4.86 -2.57
N PRO A 188 -1.49 -3.56 -2.41
CA PRO A 188 -1.98 -2.60 -3.39
C PRO A 188 -1.09 -2.68 -4.64
N GLY A 189 -1.68 -2.65 -5.83
CA GLY A 189 -0.88 -2.58 -7.04
C GLY A 189 -0.09 -1.27 -7.10
N THR A 190 0.98 -1.26 -7.88
CA THR A 190 1.94 -0.15 -7.90
C THR A 190 1.83 0.66 -9.18
N TRP A 191 2.00 1.98 -9.04
CA TRP A 191 2.10 2.91 -10.15
C TRP A 191 3.56 3.37 -10.35
N THR A 192 4.15 3.07 -11.49
CA THR A 192 5.57 3.37 -11.77
C THR A 192 5.73 4.29 -12.97
N ASN A 193 6.50 5.37 -12.83
CA ASN A 193 6.87 6.23 -13.95
C ASN A 193 8.04 5.63 -14.73
N LEU A 194 7.83 5.34 -16.02
CA LEU A 194 8.82 4.73 -16.92
C LEU A 194 9.61 5.75 -17.77
N GLY A 195 9.36 7.06 -17.63
CA GLY A 195 10.01 8.10 -18.43
C GLY A 195 9.47 8.18 -19.86
N GLY A 196 10.28 8.63 -20.83
CA GLY A 196 9.87 8.72 -22.25
C GLY A 196 9.06 9.96 -22.63
N THR A 197 9.06 10.98 -21.78
CA THR A 197 8.34 12.25 -22.03
C THR A 197 8.89 13.02 -23.22
N LEU A 198 8.00 13.63 -24.01
CA LEU A 198 8.32 14.54 -25.10
C LEU A 198 7.71 15.92 -24.81
N VAL A 199 8.56 16.94 -24.71
CA VAL A 199 8.17 18.31 -24.34
C VAL A 199 7.21 18.91 -25.38
N GLY A 200 6.15 19.56 -24.89
CA GLY A 200 5.22 20.37 -25.67
C GLY A 200 5.26 21.85 -25.29
N SER A 201 4.25 22.60 -25.75
CA SER A 201 4.06 24.04 -25.51
C SER A 201 4.05 24.40 -24.02
N ASN A 202 3.50 23.54 -23.17
CA ASN A 202 3.37 23.74 -21.72
C ASN A 202 4.45 23.00 -20.90
N GLY A 203 5.57 22.65 -21.55
CA GLY A 203 6.61 21.83 -20.94
C GLY A 203 6.35 20.33 -21.11
N PRO A 204 7.02 19.47 -20.32
CA PRO A 204 6.84 18.03 -20.38
C PRO A 204 5.48 17.61 -19.77
N PRO A 205 4.55 17.03 -20.55
CA PRO A 205 3.33 16.45 -20.02
C PRO A 205 3.64 15.32 -19.02
N ARG A 206 2.82 15.15 -18.00
CA ARG A 206 3.02 14.13 -16.96
C ARG A 206 1.75 13.31 -16.76
N LEU A 207 1.90 11.99 -16.75
CA LEU A 207 0.84 11.04 -16.47
C LEU A 207 1.08 10.39 -15.10
N THR A 208 0.08 10.44 -14.23
CA THR A 208 0.08 9.82 -12.89
C THR A 208 -1.13 8.93 -12.72
N GLY A 209 -0.99 7.84 -11.97
CA GLY A 209 -2.11 6.95 -11.64
C GLY A 209 -2.50 7.04 -10.18
N MET A 210 -3.75 6.68 -9.89
CA MET A 210 -4.31 6.56 -8.56
C MET A 210 -5.30 5.39 -8.52
N GLY A 211 -5.50 4.85 -7.32
CA GLY A 211 -6.34 3.68 -7.08
C GLY A 211 -5.51 2.44 -6.77
N PRO A 212 -6.15 1.41 -6.19
CA PRO A 212 -5.46 0.26 -5.60
C PRO A 212 -5.07 -0.82 -6.62
N LEU A 213 -5.52 -0.71 -7.89
CA LEU A 213 -5.27 -1.70 -8.95
C LEU A 213 -5.69 -3.14 -8.57
N THR A 214 -6.63 -3.28 -7.64
CA THR A 214 -7.23 -4.56 -7.25
C THR A 214 -8.46 -4.83 -8.09
N GLY A 215 -8.83 -6.11 -8.26
CA GLY A 215 -9.94 -6.50 -9.14
C GLY A 215 -11.25 -5.78 -8.80
N GLY A 216 -11.85 -5.11 -9.80
CA GLY A 216 -13.10 -4.37 -9.65
C GLY A 216 -12.95 -2.97 -9.03
N SER A 217 -11.75 -2.55 -8.63
CA SER A 217 -11.54 -1.24 -8.01
C SER A 217 -11.67 -0.08 -8.99
N ASP A 218 -12.10 1.08 -8.49
CA ASP A 218 -12.06 2.34 -9.23
C ASP A 218 -10.65 2.92 -9.23
N ASN A 219 -10.15 3.22 -10.42
CA ASN A 219 -8.83 3.78 -10.65
C ASN A 219 -8.92 5.00 -11.57
N GLN A 220 -7.84 5.76 -11.62
CA GLN A 220 -7.78 6.96 -12.43
C GLN A 220 -6.37 7.20 -12.94
N VAL A 221 -6.25 7.61 -14.20
CA VAL A 221 -5.03 8.25 -14.71
C VAL A 221 -5.29 9.74 -14.93
N ASN A 222 -4.36 10.55 -14.45
CA ASN A 222 -4.40 12.01 -14.55
C ASN A 222 -3.24 12.48 -15.40
N LEU A 223 -3.56 13.11 -16.52
CA LEU A 223 -2.62 13.80 -17.39
C LEU A 223 -2.57 15.27 -16.97
N GLY A 224 -1.38 15.82 -16.76
CA GLY A 224 -1.16 17.24 -16.47
C GLY A 224 -0.12 17.86 -17.40
N ARG A 225 -0.12 19.19 -17.48
CA ARG A 225 0.77 19.98 -18.33
C ARG A 225 0.64 19.67 -19.84
N ALA A 226 -0.52 19.19 -20.26
CA ALA A 226 -0.85 19.03 -21.67
C ALA A 226 -1.30 20.37 -22.28
N LEU A 227 -1.33 20.50 -23.61
CA LEU A 227 -1.84 21.69 -24.29
C LEU A 227 -3.38 21.77 -24.15
N PRO A 228 -3.98 22.80 -23.52
CA PRO A 228 -5.42 22.94 -23.39
C PRO A 228 -6.17 22.88 -24.73
N GLY A 229 -7.29 22.16 -24.77
CA GLY A 229 -8.10 21.99 -25.98
C GLY A 229 -7.48 21.08 -27.05
N ALA A 230 -6.27 20.55 -26.82
CA ALA A 230 -5.65 19.63 -27.76
C ALA A 230 -6.32 18.25 -27.77
N SER A 231 -6.33 17.61 -28.94
CA SER A 231 -6.67 16.18 -29.04
C SER A 231 -5.59 15.32 -28.39
N CYS A 232 -6.03 14.33 -27.63
CA CYS A 232 -5.18 13.40 -26.90
C CYS A 232 -5.55 11.95 -27.22
N TRP A 233 -4.53 11.09 -27.27
CA TRP A 233 -4.65 9.65 -27.43
C TRP A 233 -3.89 8.94 -26.31
N PHE A 234 -4.48 7.90 -25.74
CA PHE A 234 -3.78 6.98 -24.85
C PHE A 234 -3.36 5.77 -25.65
N VAL A 235 -2.06 5.47 -25.62
CA VAL A 235 -1.52 4.20 -26.09
C VAL A 235 -1.32 3.32 -24.87
N LEU A 236 -1.91 2.12 -24.91
CA LEU A 236 -1.89 1.13 -23.85
C LEU A 236 -1.22 -0.14 -24.36
N GLY A 237 -0.42 -0.76 -23.51
CA GLY A 237 0.27 -2.02 -23.80
C GLY A 237 0.55 -2.86 -22.57
N PHE A 238 0.79 -4.14 -22.78
CA PHE A 238 1.12 -5.09 -21.71
C PHE A 238 2.62 -5.34 -21.58
N SER A 239 3.44 -4.68 -22.40
CA SER A 239 4.90 -4.78 -22.35
C SER A 239 5.57 -3.46 -22.79
N PRO A 240 6.80 -3.20 -22.34
CA PRO A 240 7.55 -2.04 -22.80
C PRO A 240 8.11 -2.26 -24.22
N LEU A 241 7.91 -1.26 -25.09
CA LEU A 241 8.45 -1.18 -26.44
C LEU A 241 9.69 -0.28 -26.52
N ASN A 242 9.63 0.91 -25.91
CA ASN A 242 10.70 1.92 -25.91
C ASN A 242 11.26 2.25 -27.31
N ALA A 243 10.40 2.38 -28.32
CA ALA A 243 10.81 2.63 -29.71
C ALA A 243 10.69 4.11 -30.11
N PRO A 244 11.53 4.61 -31.04
CA PRO A 244 11.37 5.96 -31.59
C PRO A 244 10.00 6.16 -32.26
N PHE A 245 9.26 7.19 -31.85
CA PHE A 245 7.95 7.50 -32.42
C PHE A 245 7.72 9.01 -32.39
N LYS A 246 7.32 9.60 -33.54
CA LYS A 246 7.01 11.04 -33.69
C LYS A 246 8.04 12.01 -33.09
N GLY A 247 9.31 11.60 -33.00
CA GLY A 247 10.38 12.44 -32.46
C GLY A 247 10.61 12.30 -30.94
N GLY A 248 9.81 11.48 -30.27
CA GLY A 248 10.04 11.01 -28.89
C GLY A 248 10.18 9.49 -28.82
N VAL A 249 9.87 8.92 -27.66
CA VAL A 249 9.89 7.48 -27.40
C VAL A 249 8.47 7.02 -27.09
N LEU A 250 7.97 6.05 -27.86
CA LEU A 250 6.77 5.31 -27.52
C LEU A 250 7.14 4.22 -26.52
N VAL A 251 6.67 4.37 -25.28
CA VAL A 251 7.04 3.48 -24.17
C VAL A 251 6.31 2.15 -24.22
N PRO A 252 4.96 2.06 -24.31
CA PRO A 252 4.25 0.78 -24.39
C PRO A 252 4.26 0.16 -25.80
N THR A 253 4.12 -1.17 -25.89
CA THR A 253 3.60 -1.81 -27.10
C THR A 253 2.19 -1.29 -27.40
N PRO A 254 1.84 -0.90 -28.64
CA PRO A 254 0.54 -0.30 -28.93
C PRO A 254 -0.56 -1.37 -29.09
N ASP A 255 -0.84 -2.11 -28.03
CA ASP A 255 -1.85 -3.18 -28.02
C ASP A 255 -3.28 -2.60 -28.12
N LEU A 256 -3.51 -1.44 -27.51
CA LEU A 256 -4.77 -0.70 -27.59
C LEU A 256 -4.49 0.81 -27.68
N VAL A 257 -5.18 1.49 -28.61
CA VAL A 257 -5.09 2.95 -28.77
C VAL A 257 -6.47 3.57 -28.59
N LEU A 258 -6.62 4.37 -27.54
CA LEU A 258 -7.86 5.08 -27.22
C LEU A 258 -7.71 6.54 -27.63
N GLY A 259 -8.55 7.00 -28.56
CA GLY A 259 -8.55 8.38 -29.05
C GLY A 259 -9.84 9.13 -28.74
N GLY A 260 -9.89 10.40 -29.15
CA GLY A 260 -11.08 11.25 -29.01
C GLY A 260 -11.16 12.02 -27.69
N PHE A 261 -10.11 11.95 -26.87
CA PHE A 261 -10.01 12.79 -25.68
C PHE A 261 -9.61 14.22 -26.06
N VAL A 262 -10.09 15.18 -25.28
CA VAL A 262 -9.77 16.60 -25.41
C VAL A 262 -9.24 17.07 -24.07
N VAL A 263 -8.06 17.69 -24.07
CA VAL A 263 -7.44 18.24 -22.84
C VAL A 263 -8.27 19.43 -22.35
N GLU A 264 -8.53 19.48 -21.05
CA GLU A 264 -9.31 20.54 -20.44
C GLU A 264 -8.59 21.90 -20.48
N PRO A 265 -9.32 23.03 -20.34
CA PRO A 265 -8.74 24.36 -20.23
C PRO A 265 -7.66 24.52 -19.14
N THR A 266 -7.72 23.67 -18.10
CA THR A 266 -6.77 23.63 -16.98
C THR A 266 -5.44 22.94 -17.30
N ALA A 267 -5.21 22.55 -18.56
CA ALA A 267 -4.06 21.74 -19.00
C ALA A 267 -4.01 20.34 -18.34
N THR A 268 -5.17 19.81 -17.97
CA THR A 268 -5.33 18.48 -17.38
C THR A 268 -6.32 17.62 -18.15
N LEU A 269 -6.26 16.31 -17.95
CA LEU A 269 -7.26 15.35 -18.41
C LEU A 269 -7.30 14.18 -17.43
N ASN A 270 -8.48 13.93 -16.87
CA ASN A 270 -8.70 12.88 -15.89
C ASN A 270 -9.50 11.75 -16.54
N VAL A 271 -8.95 10.53 -16.53
CA VAL A 271 -9.59 9.36 -17.15
C VAL A 271 -9.85 8.31 -16.06
N PRO A 272 -11.08 8.25 -15.53
CA PRO A 272 -11.47 7.20 -14.59
C PRO A 272 -11.65 5.87 -15.34
N PHE A 273 -11.32 4.77 -14.68
CA PHE A 273 -11.53 3.41 -15.19
C PHE A 273 -11.64 2.40 -14.05
N ALA A 274 -12.35 1.30 -14.30
CA ALA A 274 -12.39 0.17 -13.36
C ALA A 274 -11.27 -0.83 -13.69
N TRP A 275 -10.54 -1.30 -12.68
CA TRP A 275 -9.58 -2.38 -12.86
C TRP A 275 -10.35 -3.69 -13.09
N PRO A 276 -10.08 -4.47 -14.14
CA PRO A 276 -10.85 -5.69 -14.40
C PRO A 276 -10.71 -6.71 -13.27
N VAL A 277 -11.80 -7.40 -12.95
CA VAL A 277 -11.77 -8.56 -12.04
C VAL A 277 -11.02 -9.72 -12.73
N GLY A 278 -10.19 -10.44 -11.98
CA GLY A 278 -9.46 -11.62 -12.48
C GLY A 278 -8.17 -11.30 -13.24
N VAL A 279 -7.69 -10.05 -13.18
CA VAL A 279 -6.32 -9.72 -13.61
C VAL A 279 -5.34 -10.47 -12.68
N PRO A 280 -4.42 -11.30 -13.20
CA PRO A 280 -3.47 -12.03 -12.38
C PRO A 280 -2.55 -11.10 -11.59
N SER A 281 -2.07 -11.58 -10.44
CA SER A 281 -1.08 -10.85 -9.66
C SER A 281 0.17 -10.54 -10.48
N GLY A 282 0.72 -9.34 -10.28
CA GLY A 282 1.89 -8.85 -11.00
C GLY A 282 1.67 -8.54 -12.48
N ALA A 283 0.45 -8.68 -13.03
CA ALA A 283 0.15 -8.30 -14.39
C ALA A 283 0.37 -6.79 -14.61
N VAL A 284 0.91 -6.44 -15.77
CA VAL A 284 1.34 -5.07 -16.08
C VAL A 284 0.48 -4.45 -17.18
N LEU A 285 0.03 -3.21 -16.96
CA LEU A 285 -0.55 -2.33 -17.97
C LEU A 285 0.29 -1.05 -18.05
N ILE A 286 0.87 -0.77 -19.20
CA ILE A 286 1.64 0.45 -19.46
C ILE A 286 0.80 1.39 -20.31
N SER A 287 0.73 2.64 -19.91
CA SER A 287 -0.01 3.69 -20.60
C SER A 287 0.88 4.89 -20.92
N GLN A 288 0.64 5.54 -22.05
CA GLN A 288 1.27 6.81 -22.42
C GLN A 288 0.29 7.69 -23.18
N ALA A 289 0.22 8.97 -22.82
CA ALA A 289 -0.60 9.95 -23.52
C ALA A 289 0.21 10.66 -24.62
N TRP A 290 -0.34 10.72 -25.83
CA TRP A 290 0.18 11.48 -26.96
C TRP A 290 -0.78 12.62 -27.29
N ILE A 291 -0.25 13.84 -27.39
CA ILE A 291 -1.05 15.07 -27.48
C ILE A 291 -0.66 15.80 -28.77
N ALA A 292 -1.65 16.22 -29.56
CA ALA A 292 -1.41 17.10 -30.71
C ALA A 292 -0.95 18.48 -30.20
N ASP A 293 0.29 18.86 -30.53
CA ASP A 293 0.90 20.10 -30.03
C ASP A 293 1.72 20.75 -31.15
N PRO A 294 1.28 21.88 -31.73
CA PRO A 294 1.97 22.52 -32.86
C PRO A 294 3.42 22.93 -32.60
N VAL A 295 3.79 23.17 -31.34
CA VAL A 295 5.17 23.54 -30.95
C VAL A 295 5.99 22.29 -30.58
N GLY A 296 5.32 21.18 -30.27
CA GLY A 296 5.95 19.89 -30.02
C GLY A 296 6.73 19.36 -31.22
N ILE A 297 7.72 18.51 -30.95
CA ILE A 297 8.55 17.92 -32.00
C ILE A 297 7.65 17.10 -32.94
N LYS A 298 7.73 17.38 -34.25
CA LYS A 298 6.85 16.81 -35.29
C LYS A 298 5.34 17.02 -35.03
N GLY A 299 4.97 18.06 -34.30
CA GLY A 299 3.57 18.41 -34.00
C GLY A 299 2.97 17.61 -32.84
N PHE A 300 3.79 16.98 -32.00
CA PHE A 300 3.32 16.18 -30.87
C PHE A 300 4.11 16.47 -29.59
N ALA A 301 3.40 16.34 -28.47
CA ALA A 301 3.97 16.14 -27.14
C ALA A 301 3.55 14.76 -26.61
N ALA A 302 4.29 14.22 -25.65
CA ALA A 302 3.98 12.92 -25.05
C ALA A 302 4.26 12.95 -23.54
N SER A 303 3.40 12.31 -22.75
CA SER A 303 3.66 12.10 -21.33
C SER A 303 4.79 11.11 -21.08
N ASN A 304 5.16 10.95 -19.82
CA ASN A 304 5.86 9.71 -19.43
C ASN A 304 4.98 8.48 -19.70
N GLY A 305 5.63 7.32 -19.90
CA GLY A 305 5.03 6.02 -19.70
C GLY A 305 4.70 5.84 -18.22
N LEU A 306 3.53 5.28 -17.96
CA LEU A 306 3.03 4.99 -16.63
C LEU A 306 2.64 3.52 -16.59
N GLU A 307 3.33 2.75 -15.75
CA GLU A 307 3.04 1.35 -15.47
C GLU A 307 2.05 1.26 -14.31
N ALA A 308 0.98 0.49 -14.50
CA ALA A 308 0.12 -0.05 -13.47
C ALA A 308 0.44 -1.53 -13.33
N LYS A 309 0.93 -1.95 -12.18
CA LYS A 309 1.17 -3.36 -11.88
C LYS A 309 0.11 -3.84 -10.90
N ALA A 310 -0.67 -4.83 -11.29
CA ALA A 310 -1.59 -5.52 -10.39
C ALA A 310 -0.82 -6.06 -9.19
N PRO A 311 -1.42 -6.05 -8.00
CA PRO A 311 -0.78 -6.56 -6.81
C PRO A 311 -0.41 -8.02 -6.93
#